data_AF-A0A3C1K7V8-F1
#
_entry.id   AF-A0A3C1K7V8-F1
#
_cell.length_a   1.000
_cell.length_b   1.000
_cell.length_c   1.000
_cell.angle_alpha   90.00
_cell.angle_beta   90.00
_cell.angle_gamma   90.00
#
_symmetry.space_group_name_H-M   'P 1'
#
loop_
_entity.id
_entity.type
_entity.pdbx_description
1 polymer ?
#
loop_
_entity_poly.entity_id
_entity_poly.type
_entity_poly.pdbx_seq_one_letter_code
_entity_poly.pdbx_strand_id
1 'polypeptide(L)'
;MKKLLALRKSKKGFTLVEIIVVLVIVAILAAIAIPQFSGFVNRANSQQTLAEARAVYVAAQAVVAEENSDGTVVAGDITAAKVNTLIGENYLVDGAVAGEEGYFSVTLTSAKITGLTYTSGGYTSTYASGAWTTVKV
;
A
#
# COMPACT_ATOMS: atom_id res chain seq x y z
N MET A 1 63.75 -19.77 -30.98
CA MET A 1 62.92 -20.05 -29.79
C MET A 1 62.91 -18.83 -28.87
N LYS A 2 62.14 -17.79 -29.22
CA LYS A 2 62.09 -16.52 -28.50
C LYS A 2 60.71 -16.38 -27.83
N LYS A 3 60.73 -16.00 -26.56
CA LYS A 3 59.63 -15.37 -25.80
C LYS A 3 58.40 -16.23 -25.50
N LEU A 4 58.49 -17.00 -24.41
CA LEU A 4 57.33 -17.54 -23.67
C LEU A 4 57.31 -17.08 -22.19
N LEU A 5 58.03 -16.00 -21.86
CA LEU A 5 58.33 -15.61 -20.48
C LEU A 5 57.60 -14.36 -19.95
N ALA A 6 56.59 -13.84 -20.65
CA ALA A 6 56.07 -12.51 -20.31
C ALA A 6 54.55 -12.38 -20.35
N LEU A 7 53.79 -13.17 -19.58
CA LEU A 7 52.38 -12.88 -19.31
C LEU A 7 51.91 -13.30 -17.90
N ARG A 8 52.72 -13.15 -16.85
CA ARG A 8 52.16 -13.01 -15.49
C ARG A 8 51.65 -11.58 -15.35
N LYS A 9 50.43 -11.31 -15.85
CA LYS A 9 49.68 -10.11 -15.46
C LYS A 9 49.63 -10.09 -13.94
N SER A 10 50.26 -9.09 -13.32
CA SER A 10 50.13 -8.82 -11.90
C SER A 10 48.65 -8.58 -11.61
N LYS A 11 47.97 -9.59 -11.05
CA LYS A 11 46.65 -9.37 -10.45
C LYS A 11 46.88 -8.51 -9.21
N LYS A 12 46.84 -7.19 -9.37
CA LYS A 12 46.68 -6.26 -8.25
C LYS A 12 45.29 -6.54 -7.68
N GLY A 13 45.23 -7.30 -6.59
CA GLY A 13 44.00 -7.48 -5.82
C GLY A 13 43.68 -6.22 -5.02
N PHE A 14 42.41 -6.03 -4.68
CA PHE A 14 41.98 -5.08 -3.66
C PHE A 14 42.67 -5.40 -2.33
N THR A 15 43.16 -4.39 -1.63
CA THR A 15 43.68 -4.53 -0.27
C THR A 15 42.51 -4.64 0.72
N LEU A 16 42.74 -5.34 1.83
CA LEU A 16 41.75 -5.42 2.92
C LEU A 16 41.40 -4.03 3.48
N VAL A 17 42.38 -3.12 3.51
CA VAL A 17 42.20 -1.76 4.00
C VAL A 17 41.19 -0.99 3.13
N GLU A 18 41.26 -1.14 1.81
CA GLU A 18 40.31 -0.48 0.90
C GLU A 18 38.88 -0.99 1.09
N ILE A 19 38.69 -2.28 1.36
CA ILE A 19 37.36 -2.83 1.65
C ILE A 19 36.84 -2.35 3.01
N ILE A 20 37.70 -2.24 4.02
CA ILE A 20 37.30 -1.76 5.35
C ILE A 20 36.85 -0.29 5.29
N VAL A 21 37.60 0.58 4.60
CA VAL A 21 37.23 2.00 4.49
C VAL A 21 35.90 2.17 3.74
N VAL A 22 35.69 1.41 2.66
CA VAL A 22 34.42 1.45 1.91
C VAL A 22 33.25 0.97 2.78
N LEU A 23 33.42 -0.12 3.53
CA LEU A 23 32.40 -0.62 4.45
C LEU A 23 32.03 0.43 5.50
N VAL A 24 33.02 1.12 6.07
CA VAL A 24 32.79 2.17 7.07
C VAL A 24 31.97 3.32 6.48
N ILE A 25 32.29 3.78 5.27
CA ILE A 25 31.53 4.85 4.61
C ILE A 25 30.10 4.38 4.31
N VAL A 26 29.91 3.18 3.76
CA VAL A 26 28.58 2.62 3.47
C VAL A 26 27.77 2.44 4.75
N ALA A 27 28.38 2.03 5.86
CA ALA A 27 27.70 1.88 7.15
C ALA A 27 27.18 3.23 7.68
N ILE A 28 27.97 4.30 7.59
CA ILE A 28 27.55 5.65 7.99
C ILE A 28 26.38 6.15 7.11
N LEU A 29 26.49 5.97 5.79
CA LEU A 29 25.42 6.36 4.87
C LEU A 29 24.13 5.58 5.13
N ALA A 30 24.23 4.27 5.35
CA ALA A 30 23.09 3.42 5.65
C ALA A 30 22.41 3.82 6.96
N ALA A 31 23.18 4.16 8.00
CA ALA A 31 22.63 4.59 9.30
C ALA A 31 21.76 5.84 9.19
N ILE A 32 22.07 6.77 8.28
CA ILE A 32 21.28 7.99 8.05
C ILE A 32 20.10 7.70 7.08
N ALA A 33 20.35 6.93 6.03
CA ALA A 33 19.37 6.69 4.97
C ALA A 33 18.20 5.81 5.41
N ILE A 34 18.44 4.75 6.19
CA ILE A 34 17.42 3.78 6.62
C ILE A 34 16.24 4.44 7.37
N PRO A 35 16.45 5.25 8.43
CA PRO A 35 15.34 5.85 9.16
C PRO A 35 14.55 6.84 8.30
N GLN A 36 15.21 7.58 7.41
CA GLN A 36 14.54 8.49 6.47
C GLN A 36 13.66 7.72 5.49
N PHE A 37 14.20 6.65 4.89
CA PHE A 37 13.48 5.83 3.92
C PHE A 37 12.24 5.14 4.52
N SER A 38 12.33 4.66 5.77
CA SER A 38 11.19 4.05 6.48
C SER A 38 10.01 5.01 6.60
N GLY A 39 10.25 6.29 6.93
CA GLY A 39 9.20 7.31 6.98
C GLY A 39 8.53 7.55 5.63
N PHE A 40 9.30 7.58 4.55
CA PHE A 40 8.76 7.72 3.19
C PHE A 40 7.89 6.53 2.78
N VAL A 41 8.33 5.30 3.07
CA VAL A 41 7.56 4.09 2.78
C VAL A 41 6.23 4.10 3.55
N ASN A 42 6.24 4.44 4.84
CA ASN A 42 5.01 4.52 5.63
C ASN A 42 4.02 5.57 5.08
N ARG A 43 4.54 6.73 4.65
CA ARG A 43 3.72 7.78 4.03
C ARG A 43 3.21 7.38 2.64
N ALA A 44 3.99 6.62 1.87
CA ALA A 44 3.57 6.11 0.58
C ALA A 44 2.44 5.08 0.76
N ASN A 45 2.62 4.12 1.67
CA ASN A 45 1.61 3.09 1.97
C ASN A 45 0.31 3.71 2.49
N SER A 46 0.37 4.64 3.45
CA SER A 46 -0.85 5.32 3.94
C SER A 46 -1.58 6.11 2.84
N GLN A 47 -0.86 6.77 1.94
CA GLN A 47 -1.48 7.46 0.81
C GLN A 47 -2.03 6.50 -0.24
N GLN A 48 -1.38 5.37 -0.47
CA GLN A 48 -1.87 4.31 -1.33
C GLN A 48 -3.19 3.75 -0.80
N THR A 49 -3.24 3.34 0.47
CA THR A 49 -4.48 2.85 1.10
C THR A 49 -5.59 3.89 1.06
N LEU A 50 -5.27 5.18 1.24
CA LEU A 50 -6.25 6.25 1.12
C LEU A 50 -6.79 6.41 -0.32
N ALA A 51 -5.94 6.25 -1.33
CA ALA A 51 -6.35 6.30 -2.74
C ALA A 51 -7.25 5.11 -3.08
N GLU A 52 -6.86 3.90 -2.66
CA GLU A 52 -7.66 2.68 -2.79
C GLU A 52 -9.02 2.84 -2.08
N ALA A 53 -9.03 3.35 -0.85
CA ALA A 53 -10.27 3.59 -0.09
C ALA A 53 -11.21 4.57 -0.80
N ARG A 54 -10.68 5.59 -1.47
CA ARG A 54 -11.49 6.53 -2.27
C ARG A 54 -12.06 5.88 -3.53
N ALA A 55 -11.28 5.04 -4.20
CA ALA A 55 -11.79 4.26 -5.34
C ALA A 55 -12.93 3.35 -4.89
N VAL A 56 -12.74 2.64 -3.77
CA VAL A 56 -13.75 1.82 -3.11
C VAL A 56 -14.99 2.64 -2.72
N TYR A 57 -14.82 3.85 -2.20
CA TYR A 57 -15.93 4.75 -1.87
C TYR A 57 -16.77 5.12 -3.09
N VAL A 58 -16.13 5.53 -4.19
CA VAL A 58 -16.82 5.90 -5.42
C VAL A 58 -17.55 4.69 -6.02
N ALA A 59 -16.90 3.53 -6.02
CA ALA A 59 -17.52 2.28 -6.47
C ALA A 59 -18.73 1.90 -5.59
N ALA A 60 -18.61 2.00 -4.26
CA ALA A 60 -19.72 1.78 -3.35
C ALA A 60 -20.89 2.75 -3.61
N GLN A 61 -20.60 4.03 -3.92
CA GLN A 61 -21.64 4.99 -4.31
C GLN A 61 -22.33 4.60 -5.62
N ALA A 62 -21.58 4.08 -6.59
CA ALA A 62 -22.14 3.60 -7.84
C ALA A 62 -23.06 2.37 -7.62
N VAL A 63 -22.65 1.41 -6.79
CA VAL A 63 -23.53 0.28 -6.39
C VAL A 63 -24.84 0.80 -5.78
N VAL A 64 -24.74 1.76 -4.86
CA VAL A 64 -25.94 2.37 -4.27
C VAL A 64 -26.79 3.04 -5.34
N ALA A 65 -26.21 3.80 -6.26
CA ALA A 65 -26.96 4.47 -7.32
C ALA A 65 -27.67 3.49 -8.27
N GLU A 66 -27.06 2.35 -8.57
CA GLU A 66 -27.66 1.29 -9.40
C GLU A 66 -28.83 0.58 -8.72
N GLU A 67 -28.75 0.37 -7.40
CA GLU A 67 -29.75 -0.40 -6.64
C GLU A 67 -30.82 0.46 -5.97
N ASN A 68 -30.67 1.79 -6.00
CA ASN A 68 -31.56 2.71 -5.28
C ASN A 68 -32.82 3.10 -6.08
N SER A 69 -33.41 2.15 -6.81
CA SER A 69 -34.67 2.38 -7.53
C SER A 69 -35.84 2.68 -6.59
N ASP A 70 -35.86 2.08 -5.39
CA ASP A 70 -36.99 2.20 -4.44
C ASP A 70 -36.60 2.79 -3.06
N GLY A 71 -35.39 3.31 -2.88
CA GLY A 71 -34.97 3.91 -1.60
C GLY A 71 -34.51 2.94 -0.52
N THR A 72 -34.42 1.64 -0.83
CA THR A 72 -34.28 0.55 0.16
C THR A 72 -32.86 -0.01 0.33
N VAL A 73 -31.85 0.55 -0.36
CA VAL A 73 -30.48 0.03 -0.31
C VAL A 73 -29.94 0.06 1.12
N VAL A 74 -29.46 -1.09 1.58
CA VAL A 74 -28.81 -1.26 2.88
C VAL A 74 -27.32 -1.56 2.71
N ALA A 75 -26.56 -1.43 3.79
CA ALA A 75 -25.10 -1.67 3.77
C ALA A 75 -24.72 -3.08 3.29
N GLY A 76 -25.56 -4.09 3.57
CA GLY A 76 -25.32 -5.46 3.13
C GLY A 76 -25.40 -5.67 1.61
N ASP A 77 -26.06 -4.76 0.89
CA ASP A 77 -26.18 -4.85 -0.57
C ASP A 77 -24.86 -4.47 -1.26
N ILE A 78 -24.03 -3.68 -0.60
CA ILE A 78 -22.71 -3.24 -1.09
C ILE A 78 -21.66 -4.31 -0.73
N THR A 79 -21.60 -5.36 -1.54
CA THR A 79 -20.66 -6.47 -1.31
C THR A 79 -19.28 -6.18 -1.91
N ALA A 80 -18.26 -6.85 -1.37
CA ALA A 80 -16.89 -6.80 -1.91
C ALA A 80 -16.83 -7.17 -3.40
N ALA A 81 -17.63 -8.16 -3.83
CA ALA A 81 -17.70 -8.61 -5.21
C ALA A 81 -18.22 -7.53 -6.16
N LYS A 82 -19.31 -6.82 -5.80
CA LYS A 82 -19.86 -5.74 -6.62
C LYS A 82 -18.88 -4.58 -6.73
N VAL A 83 -18.27 -4.20 -5.61
CA VAL A 83 -17.31 -3.09 -5.58
C VAL A 83 -16.04 -3.42 -6.38
N ASN A 84 -15.45 -4.60 -6.23
CA ASN A 84 -14.28 -5.01 -7.03
C ASN A 84 -14.57 -5.03 -8.53
N THR A 85 -15.78 -5.44 -8.93
CA THR A 85 -16.20 -5.44 -10.35
C THR A 85 -16.16 -4.03 -10.95
N LEU A 86 -16.55 -3.02 -10.17
CA LEU A 86 -16.57 -1.62 -10.62
C LEU A 86 -15.18 -0.97 -10.60
N ILE A 87 -14.31 -1.36 -9.66
CA ILE A 87 -12.94 -0.87 -9.59
C ILE A 87 -12.07 -1.47 -10.73
N GLY A 88 -12.40 -2.69 -11.16
CA GLY A 88 -11.59 -3.43 -12.14
C GLY A 88 -10.34 -4.08 -11.53
N GLU A 89 -10.19 -4.01 -10.20
CA GLU A 89 -9.12 -4.63 -9.43
C GLU A 89 -9.70 -5.30 -8.17
N ASN A 90 -9.04 -6.35 -7.66
CA ASN A 90 -9.47 -7.08 -6.46
C ASN A 90 -8.84 -6.49 -5.19
N TYR A 91 -9.29 -5.29 -4.80
CA TYR A 91 -8.85 -4.65 -3.56
C TYR A 91 -9.49 -5.23 -2.30
N LEU A 92 -10.69 -5.80 -2.45
CA LEU A 92 -11.48 -6.31 -1.33
C LEU A 92 -11.47 -7.83 -1.31
N VAL A 93 -11.44 -8.41 -0.12
CA VAL A 93 -11.56 -9.86 0.10
C VAL A 93 -12.89 -10.14 0.76
N ASP A 94 -13.68 -11.04 0.17
CA ASP A 94 -14.98 -11.41 0.74
C ASP A 94 -14.79 -12.12 2.09
N GLY A 95 -15.58 -11.72 3.09
CA GLY A 95 -15.46 -12.22 4.46
C GLY A 95 -14.20 -11.76 5.22
N ALA A 96 -13.45 -10.78 4.69
CA ALA A 96 -12.34 -10.18 5.44
C ALA A 96 -12.80 -9.65 6.81
N VAL A 97 -11.92 -9.78 7.80
CA VAL A 97 -12.19 -9.39 9.19
C VAL A 97 -11.66 -7.97 9.42
N ALA A 98 -12.34 -7.19 10.28
CA ALA A 98 -11.91 -5.84 10.60
C ALA A 98 -10.45 -5.81 11.08
N GLY A 99 -9.63 -4.97 10.43
CA GLY A 99 -8.19 -4.85 10.71
C GLY A 99 -7.29 -5.72 9.82
N GLU A 100 -7.84 -6.64 9.05
CA GLU A 100 -7.10 -7.46 8.09
C GLU A 100 -7.10 -6.86 6.68
N GLU A 101 -6.14 -7.25 5.85
CA GLU A 101 -6.07 -6.79 4.46
C GLU A 101 -7.31 -7.16 3.65
N GLY A 102 -7.76 -6.23 2.82
CA GLY A 102 -8.94 -6.39 1.98
C GLY A 102 -10.26 -6.22 2.75
N TYR A 103 -10.22 -5.84 4.03
CA TYR A 103 -11.41 -5.51 4.80
C TYR A 103 -12.06 -4.23 4.31
N PHE A 104 -13.39 -4.26 4.23
CA PHE A 104 -14.22 -3.14 3.86
C PHE A 104 -15.55 -3.16 4.60
N SER A 105 -16.02 -1.98 5.00
CA SER A 105 -17.38 -1.80 5.50
C SER A 105 -17.94 -0.42 5.15
N VAL A 106 -19.26 -0.35 4.95
CA VAL A 106 -19.98 0.88 4.64
C VAL A 106 -21.05 1.12 5.68
N THR A 107 -21.22 2.38 6.07
CA THR A 107 -22.38 2.83 6.84
C THR A 107 -23.26 3.69 5.94
N LEU A 108 -24.56 3.38 5.91
CA LEU A 108 -25.55 4.15 5.17
C LEU A 108 -26.57 4.80 6.09
N THR A 109 -27.10 5.93 5.65
CA THR A 109 -28.28 6.56 6.22
C THR A 109 -29.14 7.06 5.08
N SER A 110 -30.36 6.52 4.95
CA SER A 110 -31.30 6.86 3.87
C SER A 110 -30.67 6.75 2.47
N ALA A 111 -30.08 5.58 2.16
CA ALA A 111 -29.38 5.30 0.90
C ALA A 111 -28.23 6.27 0.56
N LYS A 112 -27.64 6.94 1.56
CA LYS A 112 -26.42 7.74 1.42
C LYS A 112 -25.30 7.16 2.25
N ILE A 113 -24.11 7.05 1.68
CA ILE A 113 -22.92 6.62 2.41
C ILE A 113 -22.49 7.72 3.39
N THR A 114 -22.63 7.45 4.68
CA THR A 114 -22.23 8.34 5.79
C THR A 114 -20.90 7.95 6.41
N GLY A 115 -20.46 6.70 6.20
CA GLY A 115 -19.14 6.25 6.61
C GLY A 115 -18.63 5.08 5.76
N LEU A 116 -17.31 4.93 5.71
CA LEU A 116 -16.63 3.81 5.04
C LEU A 116 -15.35 3.49 5.79
N THR A 117 -15.03 2.20 5.93
CA THR A 117 -13.72 1.74 6.40
C THR A 117 -13.11 0.81 5.36
N TYR A 118 -11.83 0.96 5.09
CA TYR A 118 -11.04 0.10 4.21
C TYR A 118 -9.67 -0.18 4.81
N THR A 119 -9.22 -1.43 4.80
CA THR A 119 -7.93 -1.84 5.35
C THR A 119 -7.08 -2.56 4.30
N SER A 120 -5.83 -2.12 4.13
CA SER A 120 -4.86 -2.67 3.18
C SER A 120 -3.44 -2.26 3.58
N GLY A 121 -2.45 -3.14 3.40
CA GLY A 121 -1.04 -2.83 3.64
C GLY A 121 -0.70 -2.47 5.09
N GLY A 122 -1.49 -2.95 6.06
CA GLY A 122 -1.35 -2.60 7.48
C GLY A 122 -1.83 -1.17 7.83
N TYR A 123 -2.61 -0.54 6.96
CA TYR A 123 -3.26 0.73 7.22
C TYR A 123 -4.78 0.59 7.07
N THR A 124 -5.52 1.31 7.91
CA THR A 124 -6.97 1.45 7.81
C THR A 124 -7.30 2.90 7.48
N SER A 125 -8.01 3.11 6.38
CA SER A 125 -8.58 4.40 6.00
C SER A 125 -10.07 4.44 6.31
N THR A 126 -10.51 5.48 7.01
CA THR A 126 -11.89 5.68 7.41
C THR A 126 -12.41 7.01 6.89
N TYR A 127 -13.55 6.97 6.23
CA TYR A 127 -14.36 8.13 5.92
C TYR A 127 -15.45 8.28 6.98
N ALA A 128 -15.48 9.42 7.66
CA ALA A 128 -16.52 9.76 8.62
C ALA A 128 -16.70 11.29 8.67
N SER A 129 -17.95 11.74 8.85
CA SER A 129 -18.30 13.16 8.99
C SER A 129 -17.67 14.09 7.93
N GLY A 130 -17.55 13.61 6.69
CA GLY A 130 -17.02 14.41 5.58
C GLY A 130 -15.49 14.45 5.46
N ALA A 131 -14.75 13.73 6.30
CA ALA A 131 -13.30 13.71 6.30
C ALA A 131 -12.75 12.29 6.19
N TRP A 132 -11.54 12.18 5.63
CA TRP A 132 -10.77 10.94 5.58
C TRP A 132 -9.68 10.94 6.65
N THR A 133 -9.57 9.85 7.38
CA THR A 133 -8.47 9.58 8.31
C THR A 133 -7.81 8.26 7.94
N THR A 134 -6.49 8.17 8.05
CA THR A 134 -5.75 6.92 7.81
C THR A 134 -4.86 6.64 9.00
N VAL A 135 -4.98 5.44 9.56
CA VAL A 135 -4.27 5.00 10.77
C VAL A 135 -3.58 3.68 10.48
N LYS A 136 -2.36 3.50 10.99
CA LYS A 136 -1.67 2.22 10.93
C LYS A 136 -2.33 1.24 11.90
N VAL A 137 -2.61 0.03 11.44
CA VAL A 137 -3.16 -1.07 12.26
C VAL A 137 -2.12 -1.54 13.27
#